data_AF-A0AB39TJW1-F1
#
_entry.id   AF-A0AB39TJW1-F1
#
_cell.length_a   1.000
_cell.length_b   1.000
_cell.length_c   1.000
_cell.angle_alpha   90.00
_cell.angle_beta   90.00
_cell.angle_gamma   90.00
#
_symmetry.space_group_name_H-M   'P 1'
#
loop_
_entity.id
_entity.type
_entity.pdbx_description
1 polymer ?
#
loop_
_entity_poly.entity_id
_entity_poly.type
_entity_poly.pdbx_seq_one_letter_code
_entity_poly.pdbx_strand_id
1 'polypeptide(L)' 'MRHLIGFLVFGAGMIGLLVASKGVRGWDNWSRRQRIGAAVSGVLILVGLIVKE' A
#
# COMPACT_ATOMS: atom_id res chain seq x y z
N MET A 1 -1.12 -19.44 -10.69
CA MET A 1 -2.10 -18.51 -10.09
C MET A 1 -1.55 -17.70 -8.91
N ARG A 2 -0.75 -18.29 -8.01
CA ARG A 2 -0.18 -17.61 -6.83
C ARG A 2 0.59 -16.32 -7.17
N HIS A 3 1.48 -16.37 -8.16
CA HIS A 3 2.23 -15.19 -8.63
C HIS A 3 1.34 -14.05 -9.16
N LEU A 4 0.24 -14.38 -9.85
CA LEU A 4 -0.70 -13.38 -10.37
C LEU A 4 -1.45 -12.69 -9.22
N ILE A 5 -1.90 -13.46 -8.24
CA ILE A 5 -2.58 -12.93 -7.05
C ILE A 5 -1.63 -12.03 -6.26
N GLY A 6 -0.39 -12.47 -6.01
CA GLY A 6 0.63 -11.66 -5.34
C GLY A 6 0.90 -10.34 -6.07
N PHE A 7 1.00 -10.37 -7.40
CA PHE A 7 1.19 -9.17 -8.22
C PHE A 7 0.01 -8.18 -8.12
N LEU A 8 -1.23 -8.68 -8.16
CA LEU A 8 -2.43 -7.83 -8.03
C LEU A 8 -2.52 -7.18 -6.65
N VAL A 9 -2.26 -7.95 -5.59
CA VAL A 9 -2.27 -7.46 -4.20
C VAL A 9 -1.16 -6.42 -3.97
N PHE A 10 0.03 -6.67 -4.50
CA PHE A 10 1.13 -5.71 -4.49
C PHE A 10 0.74 -4.40 -5.21
N GLY A 11 0.16 -4.50 -6.41
CA GLY A 11 -0.28 -3.35 -7.19
C GLY A 11 -1.35 -2.53 -6.46
N ALA A 12 -2.32 -3.17 -5.83
CA ALA A 12 -3.33 -2.49 -5.01
C ALA A 12 -2.71 -1.74 -3.82
N GLY A 13 -1.74 -2.35 -3.15
CA GLY A 13 -0.97 -1.72 -2.08
C GLY A 13 -0.22 -0.46 -2.57
N MET A 14 0.47 -0.55 -3.70
CA MET A 14 1.17 0.59 -4.31
C MET A 14 0.23 1.75 -4.66
N ILE A 15 -0.91 1.47 -5.30
CA ILE A 15 -1.90 2.49 -5.63
C ILE A 15 -2.46 3.15 -4.36
N GLY A 16 -2.79 2.36 -3.35
CA GLY A 16 -3.31 2.89 -2.09
C GLY A 16 -2.30 3.80 -1.38
N LEU A 17 -1.01 3.46 -1.42
CA LEU A 17 0.05 4.29 -0.84
C LEU A 17 0.21 5.61 -1.61
N LEU A 18 0.14 5.58 -2.94
CA LEU A 18 0.17 6.77 -3.78
C LEU A 18 -1.01 7.69 -3.50
N VAL A 19 -2.21 7.13 -3.33
CA VAL A 19 -3.41 7.90 -2.99
C VAL A 19 -3.29 8.51 -1.59
N ALA A 20 -2.84 7.74 -0.60
CA ALA A 20 -2.70 8.21 0.77
C ALA A 20 -1.67 9.36 0.90
N SER A 21 -0.62 9.32 0.08
CA SER A 21 0.46 10.32 0.08
C SER A 21 0.20 11.54 -0.82
N LYS A 22 -0.91 11.57 -1.57
CA LYS A 22 -1.18 12.63 -2.53
C LYS A 22 -1.38 13.99 -1.85
N GLY A 23 -0.62 15.00 -2.28
CA GLY A 23 -0.79 16.40 -1.89
C GLY A 23 -0.19 16.80 -0.54
N VAL A 24 0.37 15.86 0.25
CA VAL A 24 0.99 16.17 1.54
C VAL A 24 2.24 15.33 1.74
N ARG A 25 3.40 15.98 1.94
CA ARG A 25 4.66 15.33 2.29
C ARG A 25 4.88 15.33 3.80
N GLY A 26 5.40 14.22 4.32
CA GLY A 26 5.72 14.03 5.74
C GLY A 26 4.60 13.35 6.51
N TRP A 27 4.94 12.27 7.21
CA TRP A 27 4.02 11.46 8.01
C TRP A 27 3.28 12.28 9.08
N ASP A 28 3.97 13.25 9.69
CA ASP A 28 3.41 14.11 10.73
C ASP A 28 2.31 15.03 10.21
N ASN A 29 2.35 15.38 8.92
CA ASN A 29 1.35 16.22 8.27
C ASN A 29 0.13 15.43 7.77
N TRP A 30 0.18 14.10 7.82
CA TRP A 30 -0.92 13.27 7.35
C TRP A 30 -2.07 13.21 8.36
N SER A 31 -3.29 13.30 7.83
CA SER A 31 -4.49 13.01 8.60
C SER A 31 -4.49 11.56 9.09
N ARG A 32 -5.25 11.27 10.15
CA ARG A 32 -5.40 9.90 10.68
C ARG A 32 -5.80 8.90 9.58
N ARG A 33 -6.68 9.31 8.65
CA ARG A 33 -7.12 8.47 7.53
C ARG A 33 -5.99 8.16 6.55
N GLN A 34 -5.15 9.14 6.22
CA GLN A 34 -3.99 8.93 5.34
C GLN A 34 -2.95 8.00 5.98
N ARG A 35 -2.66 8.18 7.28
CA ARG A 35 -1.75 7.29 8.01
C ARG A 35 -2.25 5.85 8.03
N ILE A 36 -3.54 5.64 8.33
CA ILE A 36 -4.16 4.31 8.30
C ILE A 36 -4.12 3.73 6.88
N GLY A 37 -4.52 4.51 5.87
CA GLY A 37 -4.50 4.07 4.48
C GLY A 37 -3.10 3.66 4.03
N ALA A 38 -2.09 4.46 4.32
CA ALA A 38 -0.69 4.15 4.00
C ALA A 38 -0.18 2.91 4.75
N ALA A 39 -0.55 2.72 6.03
CA ALA A 39 -0.18 1.53 6.79
C ALA A 39 -0.80 0.25 6.20
N VAL A 40 -2.10 0.28 5.87
CA VAL A 40 -2.81 -0.83 5.22
C VAL A 40 -2.19 -1.13 3.86
N SER A 41 -1.90 -0.09 3.07
CA SER A 41 -1.21 -0.21 1.79
C SER A 41 0.18 -0.83 1.92
N GLY A 42 0.95 -0.47 2.95
CA GLY A 42 2.23 -1.08 3.26
C GLY A 42 2.10 -2.58 3.54
N VAL A 43 1.09 -2.99 4.30
CA VAL A 43 0.81 -4.41 4.55
C VAL A 43 0.47 -5.14 3.24
N LEU A 44 -0.37 -4.56 2.39
CA LEU A 44 -0.72 -5.16 1.09
C LEU A 44 0.50 -5.30 0.17
N ILE A 45 1.43 -4.35 0.19
CA ILE A 45 2.69 -4.45 -0.55
C ILE A 45 3.49 -5.66 -0.06
N LEU A 46 3.68 -5.80 1.26
CA LEU A 46 4.44 -6.90 1.85
C LEU A 46 3.78 -8.26 1.60
N VAL A 47 2.47 -8.37 1.82
CA VAL A 47 1.70 -9.59 1.55
C VAL A 47 1.76 -9.93 0.07
N GLY A 48 1.61 -8.94 -0.82
CA GLY A 48 1.73 -9.14 -2.26
C GLY A 48 3.08 -9.70 -2.66
N LEU A 49 4.18 -9.20 -2.07
CA LEU A 49 5.53 -9.73 -2.30
C LEU A 49 5.69 -11.17 -1.80
N ILE A 50 5.28 -11.44 -0.55
CA ILE A 50 5.39 -12.78 0.07
C ILE A 50 4.59 -13.83 -0.73
N VAL A 51 3.38 -13.48 -1.18
CA VAL A 51 2.53 -14.38 -1.96
C VAL A 51 3.06 -14.54 -3.39
N LYS A 52 3.74 -13.52 -3.93
CA LYS A 52 4.37 -13.59 -5.24
C LYS A 52 5.61 -14.48 -5.24
N GLU A 53 6.39 -14.52 -4.16
CA GLU A 53 7.46 -15.51 -3.99
C GLU A 53 6.90 -16.93 -3.79
#